data_AF-A0A2V9ZKM3-F1
#
_entry.id   AF-A0A2V9ZKM3-F1
#
_cell.length_a   1.000
_cell.length_b   1.000
_cell.length_c   1.000
_cell.angle_alpha   90.00
_cell.angle_beta   90.00
_cell.angle_gamma   90.00
#
_symmetry.space_group_name_H-M   'P 1'
#
loop_
_entity.id
_entity.type
_entity.pdbx_description
1 polymer ?
#
loop_
_entity_poly.entity_id
_entity_poly.type
_entity_poly.pdbx_seq_one_letter_code
_entity_poly.pdbx_strand_id
1 'polypeptide(L)'
;ALDNGFSREGSYKDINTLFDWIQTQPDLDYSRVLVTGGSYGGFMTLAVATTYNERICCSVDVVGISNLVTFLEHTSGYRQDLRRVE
;
A
#
# COMPACT_ATOMS: atom_id res chain seq x y z
N ALA A 1 13.49 2.23 -6.52
CA ALA A 1 14.72 1.49 -6.12
C ALA A 1 14.94 1.55 -4.62
N LEU A 2 14.70 2.70 -3.98
CA LEU A 2 14.74 2.84 -2.53
C LEU A 2 13.67 1.98 -1.82
N ASP A 3 12.60 1.66 -2.54
CA ASP A 3 11.37 1.08 -2.04
C ASP A 3 10.83 -0.03 -2.98
N ASN A 4 11.73 -0.77 -3.64
CA ASN A 4 11.36 -1.83 -4.58
C ASN A 4 11.76 -3.22 -4.07
N GLY A 5 11.06 -4.24 -4.53
CA GLY A 5 11.43 -5.64 -4.27
C GLY A 5 11.41 -5.94 -2.77
N PHE A 6 12.53 -6.35 -2.20
CA PHE A 6 12.63 -6.57 -0.75
C PHE A 6 12.50 -5.27 0.07
N SER A 7 12.71 -4.11 -0.54
CA SER A 7 12.57 -2.80 0.11
C SER A 7 11.16 -2.22 0.00
N ARG A 8 10.18 -2.94 -0.59
CA ARG A 8 8.82 -2.42 -0.83
C ARG A 8 8.07 -1.92 0.41
N GLU A 9 8.43 -2.44 1.58
CA GLU A 9 7.88 -1.96 2.86
C GLU A 9 8.23 -0.48 3.12
N GLY A 10 9.25 0.05 2.44
CA GLY A 10 9.59 1.47 2.43
C GLY A 10 8.39 2.33 2.02
N SER A 11 7.68 1.96 0.94
CA SER A 11 6.51 2.73 0.48
C SER A 11 5.38 2.74 1.52
N TYR A 12 5.27 1.73 2.39
CA TYR A 12 4.26 1.72 3.46
C TYR A 12 4.66 2.66 4.61
N LYS A 13 5.97 2.73 4.92
CA LYS A 13 6.52 3.67 5.90
C LYS A 13 6.36 5.12 5.47
N ASP A 14 6.47 5.38 4.17
CA ASP A 14 6.20 6.71 3.60
C ASP A 14 4.72 7.09 3.82
N ILE A 15 3.79 6.15 3.66
CA ILE A 15 2.37 6.37 3.98
C ILE A 15 2.17 6.62 5.48
N ASN A 16 2.86 5.89 6.37
CA ASN A 16 2.79 6.18 7.79
C ASN A 16 3.30 7.61 8.11
N THR A 17 4.38 8.04 7.46
CA THR A 17 4.90 9.40 7.60
C THR A 17 3.90 10.45 7.08
N LEU A 18 3.16 10.14 6.01
CA LEU A 18 2.07 10.98 5.53
C LEU A 18 0.96 11.14 6.58
N PHE A 19 0.60 10.07 7.32
CA PHE A 19 -0.38 10.18 8.40
C PHE A 19 0.08 11.09 9.55
N ASP A 20 1.37 11.03 9.89
CA ASP A 20 1.96 11.95 10.86
C ASP A 20 1.91 13.40 10.33
N TRP A 21 2.20 13.60 9.04
CA TRP A 21 2.09 14.92 8.41
C TRP A 21 0.66 15.44 8.40
N ILE A 22 -0.34 14.62 8.10
CA ILE A 22 -1.77 14.99 8.12
C ILE A 22 -2.18 15.54 9.49
N GLN A 23 -1.70 14.93 10.59
CA GLN A 23 -1.99 15.42 11.94
C GLN A 23 -1.46 16.83 12.23
N THR A 24 -0.46 17.28 11.46
CA THR A 24 0.11 18.63 11.60
C THR A 24 -0.61 19.68 10.75
N GLN A 25 -1.55 19.28 9.88
CA GLN A 25 -2.28 20.20 9.01
C GLN A 25 -3.55 20.69 9.70
N PRO A 26 -3.71 22.00 9.95
CA PRO A 26 -4.85 22.55 10.70
C PRO A 26 -6.20 22.45 9.96
N ASP A 27 -6.17 22.23 8.65
CA ASP A 27 -7.33 22.13 7.76
C ASP A 27 -7.71 20.68 7.41
N LEU A 28 -6.96 19.68 7.88
CA LEU A 28 -7.25 18.26 7.67
C LEU A 28 -7.73 17.60 8.96
N ASP A 29 -8.69 16.68 8.82
CA ASP A 29 -9.20 15.87 9.93
C ASP A 29 -8.52 14.50 9.93
N TYR A 30 -7.52 14.34 10.78
CA TYR A 30 -6.75 13.10 10.88
C TYR A 30 -7.60 11.89 11.29
N SER A 31 -8.77 12.09 11.91
CA SER A 31 -9.68 11.01 12.28
C SER A 31 -10.53 10.49 11.12
N ARG A 32 -10.51 11.19 9.98
CA ARG A 32 -11.33 10.88 8.79
C ARG A 32 -10.49 10.62 7.53
N VAL A 33 -9.36 9.94 7.70
CA VAL A 33 -8.48 9.54 6.59
C VAL A 33 -8.96 8.23 5.97
N LEU A 34 -9.22 8.24 4.66
CA LEU A 34 -9.50 7.06 3.85
C LEU A 34 -8.31 6.77 2.94
N VAL A 35 -7.92 5.50 2.82
CA VAL A 35 -6.89 5.05 1.87
C VAL A 35 -7.54 4.23 0.75
N THR A 36 -7.23 4.56 -0.50
CA THR A 36 -7.71 3.81 -1.65
C THR A 36 -6.65 3.71 -2.74
N GLY A 37 -6.70 2.60 -3.49
CA GLY A 37 -5.75 2.35 -4.55
C GLY A 37 -6.19 1.22 -5.47
N GLY A 38 -5.75 1.32 -6.73
CA GLY A 38 -5.98 0.31 -7.75
C GLY A 38 -4.75 -0.55 -8.02
N SER A 39 -4.93 -1.82 -8.40
CA SER A 39 -3.83 -2.70 -8.82
C SER A 39 -2.77 -2.84 -7.71
N TYR A 40 -1.48 -2.57 -7.96
CA TYR A 40 -0.47 -2.56 -6.88
C TYR A 40 -0.81 -1.57 -5.75
N GLY A 41 -1.44 -0.44 -6.07
CA GLY A 41 -1.96 0.49 -5.05
C GLY A 41 -3.08 -0.12 -4.20
N GLY A 42 -3.82 -1.09 -4.73
CA GLY A 42 -4.79 -1.88 -3.97
C GLY A 42 -4.12 -2.81 -2.97
N PHE A 43 -3.01 -3.46 -3.37
CA PHE A 43 -2.14 -4.19 -2.43
C PHE A 43 -1.58 -3.27 -1.34
N MET A 44 -1.10 -2.08 -1.70
CA MET A 44 -0.66 -1.08 -0.72
C MET A 44 -1.80 -0.66 0.22
N THR A 45 -3.01 -0.51 -0.30
CA THR A 45 -4.21 -0.19 0.50
C THR A 45 -4.49 -1.28 1.52
N LEU A 46 -4.43 -2.56 1.11
CA LEU A 46 -4.57 -3.69 2.03
C LEU A 46 -3.43 -3.74 3.06
N ALA A 47 -2.18 -3.52 2.65
CA ALA A 47 -1.02 -3.50 3.54
C ALA A 47 -1.12 -2.40 4.61
N VAL A 48 -1.61 -1.22 4.24
CA VAL A 48 -1.88 -0.12 5.17
C VAL A 48 -3.04 -0.48 6.09
N ALA A 49 -4.14 -1.03 5.56
CA ALA A 49 -5.28 -1.45 6.35
C ALA A 49 -4.93 -2.53 7.39
N THR A 50 -3.94 -3.39 7.12
CA THR A 50 -3.47 -4.39 8.09
C THR A 50 -2.45 -3.84 9.08
N THR A 51 -1.60 -2.90 8.67
CA THR A 51 -0.43 -2.45 9.47
C THR A 51 -0.69 -1.17 10.26
N TYR A 52 -1.54 -0.29 9.74
CA TYR A 52 -1.84 1.04 10.28
C TYR A 52 -3.35 1.28 10.40
N ASN A 53 -4.12 0.23 10.71
CA ASN A 53 -5.58 0.27 10.79
C ASN A 53 -6.09 1.39 11.72
N GLU A 54 -5.39 1.64 12.82
CA GLU A 54 -5.72 2.66 13.80
C GLU A 54 -5.60 4.10 13.28
N ARG A 55 -4.94 4.30 12.13
CA ARG A 55 -4.71 5.62 11.54
C ARG A 55 -5.70 5.98 10.42
N ILE A 56 -6.56 5.05 10.02
CA ILE A 56 -7.51 5.25 8.92
C ILE A 56 -8.93 4.96 9.40
N CYS A 57 -9.92 5.69 8.87
CA CYS A 57 -11.33 5.40 9.11
C CYS A 57 -11.91 4.41 8.09
N CYS A 58 -11.26 4.26 6.93
CA CYS A 58 -11.72 3.42 5.85
C CYS A 58 -10.57 3.05 4.90
N SER A 59 -10.67 1.86 4.29
CA SER A 59 -9.83 1.46 3.17
C SER A 59 -10.69 0.94 2.01
N VAL A 60 -10.32 1.29 0.77
CA VAL A 60 -10.99 0.82 -0.46
C VAL A 60 -9.97 0.29 -1.44
N ASP A 61 -9.80 -1.02 -1.42
CA ASP A 61 -9.03 -1.76 -2.42
C ASP A 61 -9.82 -1.93 -3.72
N VAL A 62 -9.20 -1.61 -4.85
CA VAL A 62 -9.73 -1.84 -6.20
C VAL A 62 -8.79 -2.77 -6.96
N VAL A 63 -9.23 -4.03 -7.15
CA VAL A 63 -8.49 -5.08 -7.88
C VAL A 63 -7.04 -5.25 -7.40
N GLY A 64 -6.80 -5.07 -6.10
CA GLY A 64 -5.49 -5.23 -5.50
C GLY A 64 -5.05 -6.67 -5.35
N ILE A 65 -3.75 -6.83 -5.22
CA ILE A 65 -3.13 -8.13 -4.98
C ILE A 65 -3.26 -8.42 -3.48
N SER A 66 -4.18 -9.28 -3.07
CA SER A 66 -4.35 -9.63 -1.66
C SER A 66 -3.29 -10.59 -1.13
N ASN A 67 -2.59 -11.30 -2.02
CA ASN A 67 -1.49 -12.19 -1.68
C ASN A 67 -0.42 -12.17 -2.79
N LEU A 68 0.72 -11.54 -2.48
CA LEU A 68 1.80 -11.34 -3.44
C LEU A 68 2.47 -12.66 -3.87
N VAL A 69 2.54 -13.65 -2.98
CA VAL A 69 3.13 -14.97 -3.28
C VAL A 69 2.30 -15.66 -4.36
N THR A 70 1.00 -15.83 -4.12
CA THR A 70 0.10 -16.50 -5.08
C THR A 70 0.00 -15.73 -6.39
N PHE A 71 0.02 -14.39 -6.34
CA PHE A 71 0.03 -13.56 -7.55
C PHE A 71 1.28 -13.81 -8.40
N LEU A 72 2.45 -13.89 -7.77
CA LEU A 72 3.69 -14.20 -8.49
C LEU A 72 3.70 -15.64 -9.00
N GLU A 73 3.21 -16.62 -8.23
CA GLU A 73 3.10 -18.02 -8.66
C GLU A 73 2.19 -18.20 -9.89
N HIS A 74 1.13 -17.40 -9.99
CA HIS A 74 0.16 -17.45 -11.10
C HIS A 74 0.41 -16.42 -12.20
N THR A 75 1.46 -15.59 -12.08
CA THR A 75 1.85 -14.67 -13.15
C THR A 75 2.63 -15.42 -14.23
N SER A 76 2.21 -15.29 -15.49
CA SER A 76 2.92 -15.89 -16.63
C SER A 76 4.41 -15.56 -16.61
N GLY A 77 5.26 -16.55 -16.89
CA GLY A 77 6.71 -16.45 -16.70
C GLY A 77 7.36 -15.22 -17.34
N TYR A 78 6.91 -14.82 -18.54
CA TYR A 78 7.44 -13.63 -19.24
C TYR A 78 7.21 -12.29 -18.51
N ARG A 79 6.29 -12.25 -17.53
CA ARG A 79 6.00 -11.06 -16.71
C ARG A 79 6.42 -11.22 -15.26
N GLN A 80 6.75 -12.42 -14.83
CA GLN A 80 6.96 -12.72 -13.42
C GLN A 80 8.13 -11.91 -12.85
N ASP A 81 9.23 -11.80 -13.60
CA ASP A 81 10.39 -11.00 -13.18
C ASP A 81 10.09 -9.50 -13.14
N LEU A 82 9.27 -9.00 -14.08
CA LEU A 82 8.80 -7.61 -14.06
C LEU A 82 7.92 -7.30 -12.84
N ARG A 83 7.27 -8.31 -12.25
CA ARG A 83 6.47 -8.16 -11.02
C ARG A 83 7.27 -8.35 -9.74
N ARG A 84 8.44 -9.00 -9.80
CA ARG A 84 9.33 -9.14 -8.63
C ARG A 84 10.08 -7.85 -8.29
N VAL A 85 10.32 -7.00 -9.29
CA VAL A 85 11.05 -5.75 -9.15
C VAL A 85 10.20 -4.59 -8.63
N GLU A 86 8.87 -4.75 -8.61
CA GLU A 86 7.96 -3.92 -7.82
C GLU A 86 8.17 -4.21 -6.32
#